data_AF-A0A2Z6ZXN2-F1
#
_entry.id   AF-A0A2Z6ZXN2-F1
#
_cell.length_a   1.000
_cell.length_b   1.000
_cell.length_c   1.000
_cell.angle_alpha   90.00
_cell.angle_beta   90.00
_cell.angle_gamma   90.00
#
_symmetry.space_group_name_H-M   'P 1'
#
loop_
_entity.id
_entity.type
_entity.pdbx_description
1 polymer ?
#
loop_
_entity_poly.entity_id
_entity_poly.type
_entity_poly.pdbx_seq_one_letter_code
_entity_poly.pdbx_strand_id
1 'polypeptide(L)'
;MEQIRRREERERIRLQNEAREQARADLLCAIKHWDDIKRIQAFFSDAESSASKLSETERCIAMDKLAEARLGDSDLVSSSWLKAHGYSSNLVARYIASGWLESPARGIYQRRGGRLTWAAVVRALQEGERLPLHVGGRFALAWHGHEHYLRLGERERVTLYGPGSLPAWVEKLPLKAEVVLCGKSPFNLSALSFKADMDDEALRNLGLEWVDADGDRGRIVVATPERAILELCDGVSDASLVYEVDALMQGADTLRPQRVSMLLRHCTSIKAKRLFLALAERHQHAWVDHLSLDGVYLGKGKRCLRYTDRVQLLVEILPTLAKETRFALKGGTAINLFEHDLPRLSVDIDLTWLPMQDYAQDAGQISDALESLGRALGSAPLRLQVQTSAPERGGFINRLIVSRGRARVQIETTPVMRGSVHPVRTMVVQPQVQEAFGFASIQVLDFADLYAGKMAAALSRQHPRDLFDIGLLLADPRTDERLWRTFLIYMTCSPKPAWEMLVPNEPKDFEAIYQTHFRGMTAAPVSSEILLEHRARLLRQISEWLTPQSRAFLESVEMENPDFDLIKLPQAAELPAVKRKLQNLASRSAAKRASDHSQLQAAFEMFDRQ
;
A
#
# COMPACT_ATOMS: atom_id res chain seq x y z
N MET A 1 29.52 -65.16 24.70
CA MET A 1 30.50 -64.35 25.47
C MET A 1 31.59 -63.78 24.56
N GLU A 2 32.33 -64.61 23.82
CA GLU A 2 33.40 -64.18 22.89
C GLU A 2 32.94 -63.17 21.81
N GLN A 3 31.77 -63.41 21.21
CA GLN A 3 31.24 -62.55 20.13
C GLN A 3 30.80 -61.16 20.59
N ILE A 4 30.36 -61.03 21.85
CA ILE A 4 29.95 -59.74 22.43
C ILE A 4 31.20 -58.89 22.70
N ARG A 5 32.26 -59.49 23.28
CA ARG A 5 33.56 -58.82 23.43
C ARG A 5 34.14 -58.33 22.11
N ARG A 6 34.07 -59.14 21.05
CA ARG A 6 34.54 -58.73 19.71
C ARG A 6 33.73 -57.58 19.11
N ARG A 7 32.45 -57.45 19.48
CA ARG A 7 31.58 -56.37 19.01
C ARG A 7 31.86 -55.07 19.77
N GLU A 8 31.99 -55.15 21.09
CA GLU A 8 32.39 -54.04 21.95
C GLU A 8 33.79 -53.52 21.58
N GLU A 9 34.72 -54.41 21.27
CA GLU A 9 36.08 -54.04 20.87
C GLU A 9 36.11 -53.35 19.49
N ARG A 10 35.29 -53.80 18.54
CA ARG A 10 35.11 -53.12 17.24
C ARG A 10 34.49 -51.74 17.37
N GLU A 11 33.50 -51.59 18.24
CA GLU A 11 32.84 -50.31 18.50
C GLU A 11 33.80 -49.33 19.19
N ARG A 12 34.62 -49.83 20.13
CA ARG A 12 35.66 -49.05 20.79
C ARG A 12 36.74 -48.59 19.81
N ILE A 13 37.16 -49.44 18.87
CA ILE A 13 38.08 -49.08 17.80
C ILE A 13 37.45 -48.03 16.86
N ARG A 14 36.15 -48.15 16.54
CA ARG A 14 35.44 -47.17 15.69
C ARG A 14 35.40 -45.79 16.33
N LEU A 15 34.99 -45.71 17.60
CA LEU A 15 34.95 -44.45 18.36
C LEU A 15 36.34 -43.83 18.51
N GLN A 16 37.38 -44.66 18.68
CA GLN A 16 38.75 -44.18 18.77
C GLN A 16 39.29 -43.62 17.44
N ASN A 17 38.87 -44.20 16.31
CA ASN A 17 39.21 -43.69 14.98
C ASN A 17 38.45 -42.40 14.66
N GLU A 18 37.16 -42.31 14.98
CA GLU A 18 36.35 -41.08 14.83
C GLU A 18 36.95 -39.92 15.65
N ALA A 19 37.35 -40.17 16.91
CA ALA A 19 38.02 -39.18 17.74
C ALA A 19 39.40 -38.75 17.17
N ARG A 20 40.12 -39.66 16.51
CA ARG A 20 41.40 -39.39 15.87
C ARG A 20 41.27 -38.54 14.61
N GLU A 21 40.24 -38.78 13.80
CA GLU A 21 39.94 -37.96 12.63
C GLU A 21 39.49 -36.55 13.03
N GLN A 22 38.66 -36.43 14.07
CA GLN A 22 38.27 -35.14 14.63
C GLN A 22 39.49 -34.37 15.14
N ALA A 23 40.36 -35.00 15.95
CA ALA A 23 41.57 -34.37 16.44
C ALA A 23 42.54 -33.97 15.31
N ARG A 24 42.59 -34.74 14.20
CA ARG A 24 43.39 -34.40 13.01
C ARG A 24 42.79 -33.21 12.25
N ALA A 25 41.47 -33.13 12.14
CA ALA A 25 40.78 -31.99 11.54
C ALA A 25 41.00 -30.72 12.38
N ASP A 26 40.93 -30.82 13.71
CA ASP A 26 41.21 -29.73 14.64
C ASP A 26 42.69 -29.30 14.56
N LEU A 27 43.63 -30.25 14.44
CA LEU A 27 45.06 -29.96 14.27
C LEU A 27 45.37 -29.29 12.93
N LEU A 28 44.73 -29.72 11.83
CA LEU A 28 44.86 -29.09 10.51
C LEU A 28 44.24 -27.68 10.51
N CYS A 29 43.14 -27.47 11.24
CA CYS A 29 42.56 -26.14 11.48
C CYS A 29 43.53 -25.25 12.28
N ALA A 30 44.20 -25.81 13.30
CA ALA A 30 45.20 -25.13 14.11
C ALA A 30 46.48 -24.79 13.31
N ILE A 31 46.95 -25.69 12.43
CA ILE A 31 48.11 -25.44 11.54
C ILE A 31 47.78 -24.32 10.54
N LYS A 32 46.56 -24.31 9.98
CA LYS A 32 46.09 -23.24 9.09
C LYS A 32 46.05 -21.88 9.79
N HIS A 33 45.60 -21.86 11.05
CA HIS A 33 45.68 -20.68 11.93
C HIS A 33 47.13 -20.26 12.23
N TRP A 34 48.07 -21.21 12.30
CA TRP A 34 49.48 -20.94 12.60
C TRP A 34 50.25 -20.30 11.43
N ASP A 35 49.89 -20.62 10.19
CA ASP A 35 50.42 -19.96 8.99
C ASP A 35 49.91 -18.52 8.82
N ASP A 36 48.68 -18.23 9.26
CA ASP A 36 48.13 -16.87 9.32
C ASP A 36 48.83 -16.02 10.40
N ILE A 37 49.20 -16.63 11.53
CA ILE A 37 50.01 -15.99 12.59
C ILE A 37 51.40 -15.58 12.07
N LYS A 38 52.05 -16.40 11.24
CA LYS A 38 53.36 -16.06 10.66
C LYS A 38 53.29 -14.92 9.62
N ARG A 39 52.20 -14.84 8.84
CA ARG A 39 51.92 -13.70 7.94
C ARG A 39 51.72 -12.40 8.71
N ILE A 40 51.06 -12.50 9.85
CA ILE A 40 50.80 -11.38 10.76
C ILE A 40 52.10 -10.94 11.46
N GLN A 41 52.97 -11.87 11.88
CA GLN A 41 54.29 -11.55 12.45
C GLN A 41 55.24 -10.84 11.45
N ALA A 42 55.22 -11.24 10.17
CA ALA A 42 55.99 -10.54 9.12
C ALA A 42 55.47 -9.11 8.87
N PHE A 43 54.16 -8.89 8.99
CA PHE A 43 53.54 -7.56 8.91
C PHE A 43 53.87 -6.68 10.14
N PHE A 44 54.03 -7.28 11.32
CA PHE A 44 54.38 -6.57 12.56
C PHE A 44 55.86 -6.18 12.65
N SER A 45 56.78 -6.95 12.07
CA SER A 45 58.21 -6.59 12.00
C SER A 45 58.46 -5.32 11.18
N ASP A 46 57.70 -5.11 10.09
CA ASP A 46 57.76 -3.88 9.30
C ASP A 46 57.15 -2.67 10.05
N ALA A 47 56.12 -2.90 10.86
CA ALA A 47 55.49 -1.88 11.70
C ALA A 47 56.35 -1.46 12.90
N GLU A 48 57.11 -2.40 13.49
CA GLU A 48 58.09 -2.13 14.56
C GLU A 48 59.23 -1.20 14.11
N SER A 49 59.68 -1.31 12.86
CA SER A 49 60.71 -0.44 12.30
C SER A 49 60.27 1.04 12.23
N SER A 50 58.97 1.26 12.05
CA SER A 50 58.36 2.59 11.91
C SER A 50 58.05 3.27 13.25
N ALA A 51 58.10 2.53 14.37
CA ALA A 51 57.68 2.97 15.70
C ALA A 51 58.84 3.31 16.65
N SER A 52 60.04 3.60 16.15
CA SER A 52 61.28 3.84 16.91
C SER A 52 61.33 5.11 17.79
N LYS A 53 60.21 5.82 17.97
CA LYS A 53 60.14 7.12 18.68
C LYS A 53 59.21 7.16 19.90
N LEU A 54 58.73 6.02 20.39
CA LEU A 54 57.80 5.95 21.54
C LEU A 54 58.49 5.40 22.80
N SER A 55 58.06 5.87 23.98
CA SER A 55 58.57 5.36 25.27
C SER A 55 58.08 3.93 25.56
N GLU A 56 58.82 3.19 26.39
CA GLU A 56 58.60 1.75 26.67
C GLU A 56 57.24 1.48 27.34
N THR A 57 56.80 2.37 28.23
CA THR A 57 55.46 2.34 28.84
C THR A 57 54.34 2.68 27.86
N GLU A 58 54.57 3.57 26.89
CA GLU A 58 53.60 3.87 25.82
C GLU A 58 53.49 2.74 24.79
N ARG A 59 54.59 2.01 24.54
CA ARG A 59 54.60 0.80 23.70
C ARG A 59 53.83 -0.34 24.34
N CYS A 60 54.03 -0.63 25.63
CA CYS A 60 53.23 -1.67 26.33
C CYS A 60 51.74 -1.33 26.35
N ILE A 61 51.34 -0.08 26.63
CA ILE A 61 49.92 0.33 26.67
C ILE A 61 49.29 0.32 25.27
N ALA A 62 50.05 0.68 24.23
CA ALA A 62 49.58 0.58 22.85
C ALA A 62 49.44 -0.88 22.40
N MET A 63 50.41 -1.73 22.72
CA MET A 63 50.45 -3.14 22.31
C MET A 63 49.42 -4.02 23.06
N ASP A 64 49.23 -3.82 24.38
CA ASP A 64 48.19 -4.54 25.15
C ASP A 64 46.77 -4.13 24.71
N LYS A 65 46.53 -2.84 24.39
CA LYS A 65 45.21 -2.38 23.89
C LYS A 65 44.96 -2.71 22.42
N LEU A 66 46.01 -2.94 21.61
CA LEU A 66 45.91 -3.40 20.23
C LEU A 66 45.68 -4.91 20.14
N ALA A 67 46.11 -5.69 21.13
CA ALA A 67 45.78 -7.11 21.25
C ALA A 67 44.33 -7.35 21.70
N GLU A 68 43.74 -6.43 22.49
CA GLU A 68 42.34 -6.51 22.94
C GLU A 68 41.32 -5.90 21.95
N ALA A 69 41.66 -4.87 21.17
CA ALA A 69 40.75 -4.28 20.18
C ALA A 69 40.85 -4.94 18.80
N ARG A 70 40.13 -6.05 18.64
CA ARG A 70 39.70 -6.59 17.34
C ARG A 70 38.66 -5.68 16.67
N LEU A 71 39.02 -4.45 16.28
CA LEU A 71 38.21 -3.70 15.30
C LEU A 71 38.48 -4.27 13.92
N GLY A 72 37.58 -5.12 13.43
CA GLY A 72 37.57 -5.62 12.07
C GLY A 72 37.35 -4.50 11.06
N ASP A 73 37.62 -4.78 9.77
CA ASP A 73 37.48 -3.79 8.69
C ASP A 73 36.02 -3.34 8.45
N SER A 74 35.06 -3.99 9.10
CA SER A 74 33.61 -3.73 9.01
C SER A 74 33.02 -3.29 10.35
N ASP A 75 33.85 -2.87 11.32
CA ASP A 75 33.36 -2.45 12.62
C ASP A 75 33.20 -0.94 12.72
N LEU A 76 32.11 -0.55 13.36
CA LEU A 76 31.73 0.82 13.59
C LEU A 76 31.57 1.02 15.10
N VAL A 77 32.34 1.93 15.69
CA VAL A 77 32.32 2.18 17.14
C VAL A 77 32.10 3.64 17.44
N SER A 78 31.38 3.90 18.52
CA SER A 78 31.09 5.25 18.99
C SER A 78 32.09 5.75 20.02
N SER A 79 32.11 7.08 20.22
CA SER A 79 32.87 7.69 21.32
C SER A 79 32.46 7.14 22.68
N SER A 80 31.18 6.82 22.90
CA SER A 80 30.68 6.22 24.14
C SER A 80 31.26 4.83 24.34
N TRP A 81 31.26 3.99 23.31
CA TRP A 81 31.87 2.66 23.34
C TRP A 81 33.38 2.73 23.62
N LEU A 82 34.11 3.57 22.88
CA LEU A 82 35.55 3.75 23.06
C LEU A 82 35.89 4.21 24.49
N LYS A 83 35.13 5.16 25.03
CA LYS A 83 35.32 5.61 26.41
C LYS A 83 35.06 4.51 27.43
N ALA A 84 34.01 3.69 27.21
CA ALA A 84 33.68 2.56 28.08
C ALA A 84 34.78 1.47 28.08
N HIS A 85 35.53 1.35 26.98
CA HIS A 85 36.66 0.42 26.85
C HIS A 85 38.02 1.07 27.12
N GLY A 86 38.04 2.24 27.80
CA GLY A 86 39.28 2.85 28.28
C GLY A 86 40.09 3.62 27.23
N TYR A 87 39.49 4.00 26.10
CA TYR A 87 40.11 4.90 25.11
C TYR A 87 39.80 6.36 25.46
N SER A 88 40.84 7.14 25.76
CA SER A 88 40.69 8.58 26.02
C SER A 88 40.52 9.37 24.72
N SER A 89 39.89 10.54 24.79
CA SER A 89 39.72 11.42 23.61
C SER A 89 41.06 11.78 22.94
N ASN A 90 42.12 11.93 23.74
CA ASN A 90 43.47 12.20 23.24
C ASN A 90 44.05 10.99 22.49
N LEU A 91 43.79 9.77 22.96
CA LEU A 91 44.22 8.55 22.29
C LEU A 91 43.48 8.36 20.95
N VAL A 92 42.16 8.63 20.93
CA VAL A 92 41.36 8.60 19.69
C VAL A 92 41.86 9.63 18.68
N ALA A 93 42.15 10.86 19.12
CA ALA A 93 42.72 11.90 18.24
C ALA A 93 44.09 11.48 17.67
N ARG A 94 44.95 10.83 18.47
CA ARG A 94 46.23 10.27 18.00
C ARG A 94 46.02 9.17 16.95
N TYR A 95 45.04 8.28 17.12
CA TYR A 95 44.74 7.24 16.13
C TYR A 95 44.18 7.77 14.82
N ILE A 96 43.44 8.88 14.85
CA ILE A 96 42.99 9.56 13.63
C ILE A 96 44.18 10.22 12.93
N ALA A 97 45.02 10.95 13.67
CA ALA A 97 46.20 11.61 13.13
C ALA A 97 47.22 10.64 12.53
N SER A 98 47.38 9.45 13.13
CA SER A 98 48.25 8.39 12.60
C SER A 98 47.61 7.59 11.46
N GLY A 99 46.34 7.85 11.12
CA GLY A 99 45.63 7.18 10.04
C GLY A 99 45.15 5.76 10.35
N TRP A 100 45.08 5.37 11.63
CA TRP A 100 44.50 4.09 12.05
C TRP A 100 42.98 4.11 12.08
N LEU A 101 42.41 5.22 12.56
CA LEU A 101 40.96 5.45 12.59
C LEU A 101 40.57 6.55 11.60
N GLU A 102 39.36 6.45 11.07
CA GLU A 102 38.66 7.52 10.38
C GLU A 102 37.28 7.73 11.00
N SER A 103 36.71 8.92 10.82
CA SER A 103 35.42 9.29 11.42
C SER A 103 34.38 9.53 10.32
N PRO A 104 33.51 8.54 10.01
CA PRO A 104 32.49 8.70 8.97
C PRO A 104 31.35 9.63 9.41
N ALA A 105 31.15 9.81 10.72
CA ALA A 105 30.23 10.78 11.30
C ALA A 105 30.77 11.25 12.66
N ARG A 106 30.32 12.43 13.12
CA ARG A 106 30.78 13.00 14.40
C ARG A 106 30.52 12.02 15.56
N GLY A 107 31.60 11.62 16.23
CA GLY A 107 31.55 10.72 17.39
C GLY A 107 31.45 9.25 17.04
N ILE A 108 31.65 8.92 15.76
CA ILE A 108 31.69 7.55 15.24
C ILE A 108 33.03 7.35 14.53
N TYR A 109 33.60 6.16 14.71
CA TYR A 109 34.91 5.79 14.21
C TYR A 109 34.88 4.39 13.60
N GLN A 110 35.69 4.21 12.57
CA GLN A 110 35.98 2.91 11.96
C GLN A 110 37.47 2.86 11.61
N ARG A 111 37.99 1.67 11.31
CA ARG A 111 39.34 1.52 10.79
C ARG A 111 39.46 2.24 9.44
N ARG A 112 40.57 2.94 9.21
CA ARG A 112 40.81 3.61 7.93
C ARG A 112 40.78 2.61 6.77
N GLY A 113 39.99 2.90 5.74
CA GLY A 113 39.77 2.00 4.61
C GLY A 113 38.79 0.85 4.88
N GLY A 114 38.12 0.86 6.04
CA GLY A 114 37.06 -0.07 6.36
C GLY A 114 35.83 0.07 5.45
N ARG A 115 35.05 -1.00 5.32
CA ARG A 115 33.81 -1.02 4.54
C ARG A 115 32.63 -0.74 5.46
N LEU A 116 31.98 0.40 5.26
CA LEU A 116 30.75 0.74 5.96
C LEU A 116 29.57 -0.07 5.38
N THR A 117 29.11 -1.07 6.13
CA THR A 117 27.94 -1.90 5.80
C THR A 117 26.75 -1.53 6.68
N TRP A 118 25.53 -1.86 6.25
CA TRP A 118 24.35 -1.66 7.09
C TRP A 118 24.42 -2.55 8.35
N ALA A 119 25.00 -3.75 8.24
CA ALA A 119 25.17 -4.67 9.35
C ALA A 119 26.11 -4.09 10.42
N ALA A 120 27.18 -3.40 10.02
CA ALA A 120 28.06 -2.66 10.93
C ALA A 120 27.30 -1.60 11.74
N VAL A 121 26.40 -0.87 11.08
CA VAL A 121 25.54 0.14 11.74
C VAL A 121 24.61 -0.53 12.76
N VAL A 122 23.96 -1.64 12.38
CA VAL A 122 23.07 -2.38 13.27
C VAL A 122 23.83 -2.94 14.48
N ARG A 123 25.01 -3.52 14.29
CA ARG A 123 25.89 -3.98 15.40
C ARG A 123 26.24 -2.83 16.33
N ALA A 124 26.64 -1.68 15.79
CA ALA A 124 26.97 -0.49 16.59
C ALA A 124 25.77 -0.03 17.44
N LEU A 125 24.54 -0.11 16.91
CA LEU A 125 23.33 0.21 17.66
C LEU A 125 23.02 -0.84 18.74
N GLN A 126 23.10 -2.13 18.40
CA GLN A 126 22.73 -3.25 19.29
C GLN A 126 23.74 -3.47 20.42
N GLU A 127 25.02 -3.57 20.09
CA GLU A 127 26.09 -3.89 21.04
C GLU A 127 26.73 -2.63 21.60
N GLY A 128 27.02 -1.67 20.72
CA GLY A 128 27.75 -0.45 21.06
C GLY A 128 26.93 0.49 21.94
N GLU A 129 25.79 0.93 21.42
CA GLU A 129 24.85 1.81 22.12
C GLU A 129 23.88 1.06 23.03
N ARG A 130 23.89 -0.28 23.00
CA ARG A 130 23.01 -1.16 23.79
C ARG A 130 21.53 -0.85 23.57
N LEU A 131 21.17 -0.46 22.34
CA LEU A 131 19.80 -0.15 21.98
C LEU A 131 19.02 -1.44 21.71
N PRO A 132 17.80 -1.56 22.22
CA PRO A 132 16.93 -2.72 22.02
C PRO A 132 16.25 -2.69 20.63
N LEU A 133 17.06 -2.54 19.57
CA LEU A 133 16.63 -2.47 18.18
C LEU A 133 17.00 -3.75 17.42
N HIS A 134 16.04 -4.42 16.80
CA HIS A 134 16.29 -5.57 15.91
C HIS A 134 15.90 -5.25 14.48
N VAL A 135 16.50 -5.96 13.53
CA VAL A 135 16.10 -5.92 12.11
C VAL A 135 14.78 -6.66 11.97
N GLY A 136 13.74 -6.02 11.43
CA GLY A 136 12.40 -6.59 11.39
C GLY A 136 11.62 -6.22 10.13
N GLY A 137 10.35 -6.60 10.08
CA GLY A 137 9.46 -6.28 8.96
C GLY A 137 9.96 -6.79 7.60
N ARG A 138 9.81 -5.97 6.55
CA ARG A 138 10.11 -6.39 5.17
C ARG A 138 11.57 -6.77 4.96
N PHE A 139 12.52 -5.99 5.48
CA PHE A 139 13.94 -6.27 5.25
C PHE A 139 14.37 -7.62 5.82
N ALA A 140 13.83 -8.00 6.99
CA ALA A 140 14.07 -9.33 7.56
C ALA A 140 13.47 -10.46 6.68
N LEU A 141 12.28 -10.28 6.12
CA LEU A 141 11.69 -11.24 5.18
C LEU A 141 12.53 -11.41 3.91
N ALA A 142 13.00 -10.30 3.34
CA ALA A 142 13.88 -10.29 2.18
C ALA A 142 15.18 -11.03 2.44
N TRP A 143 15.79 -10.77 3.60
CA TRP A 143 16.99 -11.45 4.07
C TRP A 143 16.80 -12.97 4.17
N HIS A 144 15.65 -13.41 4.67
CA HIS A 144 15.28 -14.83 4.76
C HIS A 144 14.85 -15.45 3.43
N GLY A 145 14.94 -14.71 2.31
CA GLY A 145 14.64 -15.22 0.97
C GLY A 145 13.16 -15.23 0.61
N HIS A 146 12.29 -14.55 1.37
CA HIS A 146 10.85 -14.49 1.08
C HIS A 146 10.46 -13.42 0.04
N GLU A 147 11.39 -12.60 -0.43
CA GLU A 147 11.15 -11.59 -1.48
C GLU A 147 11.55 -12.12 -2.86
N HIS A 148 10.55 -12.32 -3.74
CA HIS A 148 10.73 -12.91 -5.07
C HIS A 148 10.83 -11.87 -6.21
N TYR A 149 10.70 -10.57 -5.88
CA TYR A 149 10.69 -9.49 -6.86
C TYR A 149 11.93 -8.62 -6.73
N LEU A 150 12.72 -8.54 -7.81
CA LEU A 150 13.80 -7.57 -7.97
C LEU A 150 13.21 -6.15 -7.99
N ARG A 151 13.51 -5.33 -6.97
CA ARG A 151 13.20 -3.89 -7.01
C ARG A 151 14.25 -3.17 -7.86
N LEU A 152 13.86 -2.73 -9.04
CA LEU A 152 14.68 -1.88 -9.89
C LEU A 152 14.60 -0.42 -9.40
N GLY A 153 15.71 0.13 -8.92
CA GLY A 153 15.90 1.58 -8.76
C GLY A 153 15.63 2.20 -7.38
N GLU A 154 15.23 1.43 -6.36
CA GLU A 154 15.07 1.94 -4.99
C GLU A 154 16.35 1.78 -4.16
N ARG A 155 16.64 2.73 -3.26
CA ARG A 155 17.68 2.54 -2.23
C ARG A 155 17.23 1.44 -1.28
N GLU A 156 18.12 0.49 -0.99
CA GLU A 156 17.89 -0.59 -0.03
C GLU A 156 17.48 0.00 1.34
N ARG A 157 16.33 -0.42 1.88
CA ARG A 157 15.79 0.10 3.16
C ARG A 157 15.90 -0.95 4.25
N VAL A 158 16.73 -0.68 5.25
CA VAL A 158 16.95 -1.54 6.41
C VAL A 158 15.99 -1.12 7.52
N THR A 159 14.98 -1.95 7.77
CA THR A 159 13.92 -1.65 8.75
C THR A 159 14.27 -2.17 10.15
N LEU A 160 14.26 -1.26 11.12
CA LEU A 160 14.53 -1.54 12.53
C LEU A 160 13.26 -1.38 13.38
N TYR A 161 13.10 -2.24 14.38
CA TYR A 161 12.01 -2.21 15.32
C TYR A 161 12.53 -2.16 16.75
N GLY A 162 11.88 -1.38 17.60
CA GLY A 162 12.20 -1.25 19.01
C GLY A 162 11.85 0.12 19.58
N PRO A 163 11.95 0.30 20.91
CA PRO A 163 11.65 1.57 21.55
C PRO A 163 12.75 2.62 21.32
N GLY A 164 12.37 3.90 21.39
CA GLY A 164 13.30 5.03 21.34
C GLY A 164 13.39 5.69 19.98
N SER A 165 14.53 6.33 19.72
CA SER A 165 14.86 7.03 18.47
C SER A 165 16.26 6.64 18.03
N LEU A 166 16.53 6.69 16.72
CA LEU A 166 17.88 6.47 16.21
C LEU A 166 18.82 7.61 16.64
N PRO A 167 20.09 7.33 16.97
CA PRO A 167 21.08 8.36 17.17
C PRO A 167 21.27 9.23 15.90
N ALA A 168 21.46 10.54 16.07
CA ALA A 168 21.60 11.49 14.97
C ALA A 168 22.80 11.23 14.05
N TRP A 169 23.74 10.36 14.44
CA TRP A 169 24.86 9.96 13.60
C TRP A 169 24.44 8.98 12.50
N VAL A 170 23.36 8.20 12.68
CA VAL A 170 22.90 7.20 11.71
C VAL A 170 22.53 7.88 10.38
N GLU A 171 21.79 8.99 10.43
CA GLU A 171 21.38 9.77 9.25
C GLU A 171 22.55 10.48 8.55
N LYS A 172 23.68 10.65 9.25
CA LYS A 172 24.86 11.37 8.73
C LYS A 172 25.89 10.44 8.10
N LEU A 173 25.70 9.13 8.23
CA LEU A 173 26.61 8.15 7.65
C LEU A 173 26.45 8.10 6.13
N PRO A 174 27.55 7.99 5.37
CA PRO A 174 27.51 7.84 3.92
C PRO A 174 27.16 6.39 3.51
N LEU A 175 26.05 5.86 4.03
CA LEU A 175 25.59 4.50 3.77
C LEU A 175 24.80 4.45 2.46
N LYS A 176 24.98 3.36 1.68
CA LYS A 176 24.19 3.13 0.45
C LYS A 176 22.73 2.79 0.74
N ALA A 177 22.50 2.10 1.86
CA ALA A 177 21.20 1.75 2.37
C ALA A 177 20.63 2.85 3.29
N GLU A 178 19.32 2.99 3.32
CA GLU A 178 18.59 3.85 4.25
C GLU A 178 18.17 3.04 5.49
N VAL A 179 18.53 3.49 6.69
CA VAL A 179 18.12 2.84 7.94
C VAL A 179 16.86 3.53 8.47
N VAL A 180 15.77 2.77 8.62
CA VAL A 180 14.44 3.30 8.99
C VAL A 180 13.96 2.66 10.29
N LEU A 181 13.56 3.47 11.27
CA LEU A 181 12.94 3.00 12.50
C LEU A 181 11.42 2.93 12.35
N CYS A 182 10.86 1.73 12.42
CA CYS A 182 9.41 1.46 12.32
C CYS A 182 8.67 1.61 13.66
N GLY A 183 9.38 1.91 14.74
CA GLY A 183 8.83 2.08 16.09
C GLY A 183 8.75 0.78 16.88
N LYS A 184 7.89 0.77 17.91
CA LYS A 184 7.73 -0.39 18.79
C LYS A 184 7.06 -1.55 18.05
N SER A 185 7.63 -2.74 18.19
CA SER A 185 7.06 -3.99 17.70
C SER A 185 5.73 -4.32 18.41
N PRO A 186 4.74 -4.96 17.75
CA PRO A 186 3.39 -5.19 18.29
C PRO A 186 3.33 -6.25 19.41
N PHE A 187 4.46 -6.72 19.93
CA PHE A 187 4.51 -7.79 20.93
C PHE A 187 4.76 -7.23 22.33
N ASN A 188 4.01 -7.74 23.31
CA ASN A 188 4.28 -7.50 24.72
C ASN A 188 5.29 -8.55 25.23
N LEU A 189 6.51 -8.46 24.74
CA LEU A 189 7.64 -9.27 25.19
C LEU A 189 8.57 -8.37 26.00
N SER A 190 9.15 -8.90 27.08
CA SER A 190 9.97 -8.16 28.04
C SER A 190 11.07 -7.33 27.36
N ALA A 191 11.43 -6.19 27.98
CA ALA A 191 12.45 -5.28 27.48
C ALA A 191 13.71 -6.05 27.06
N LEU A 192 13.97 -6.06 25.75
CA LEU A 192 15.05 -6.81 25.15
C LEU A 192 16.37 -6.10 25.48
N SER A 193 17.30 -6.76 26.14
CA SER A 193 18.70 -6.34 26.15
C SER A 193 19.45 -7.39 25.35
N PHE A 194 19.84 -7.04 24.13
CA PHE A 194 20.63 -7.94 23.28
C PHE A 194 22.05 -8.02 23.83
N LYS A 195 22.29 -9.00 24.69
CA LYS A 195 23.63 -9.33 25.14
C LYS A 195 24.15 -10.50 24.30
N ALA A 196 25.44 -10.47 23.98
CA ALA A 196 26.08 -11.51 23.18
C ALA A 196 26.01 -12.92 23.82
N ASP A 197 25.75 -13.01 25.13
CA ASP A 197 25.57 -14.25 25.90
C ASP A 197 24.11 -14.73 25.98
N MET A 198 23.17 -14.07 25.29
CA MET A 198 21.79 -14.54 25.23
C MET A 198 21.72 -15.90 24.54
N ASP A 199 21.07 -16.84 25.23
CA ASP A 199 20.75 -18.16 24.69
C ASP A 199 19.95 -18.06 23.38
N ASP A 200 20.43 -18.76 22.35
CA ASP A 200 19.81 -18.84 21.02
C ASP A 200 18.36 -19.35 21.11
N GLU A 201 18.04 -20.24 22.05
CA GLU A 201 16.66 -20.71 22.26
C GLU A 201 15.77 -19.63 22.89
N ALA A 202 16.27 -18.91 23.90
CA ALA A 202 15.58 -17.76 24.46
C ALA A 202 15.28 -16.68 23.41
N LEU A 203 16.21 -16.42 22.49
CA LEU A 203 16.01 -15.46 21.40
C LEU A 203 14.95 -15.94 20.41
N ARG A 204 14.96 -17.23 20.05
CA ARG A 204 13.93 -17.84 19.18
C ARG A 204 12.55 -17.84 19.82
N ASN A 205 12.45 -17.94 21.14
CA ASN A 205 11.21 -17.79 21.91
C ASN A 205 10.65 -16.35 21.90
N LEU A 206 11.45 -15.39 21.43
CA LEU A 206 11.01 -14.02 21.16
C LEU A 206 10.69 -13.80 19.67
N GLY A 207 10.79 -14.85 18.83
CA GLY A 207 10.70 -14.72 17.37
C GLY A 207 11.88 -13.93 16.77
N LEU A 208 13.02 -13.93 17.44
CA LEU A 208 14.25 -13.30 17.00
C LEU A 208 15.33 -14.36 16.82
N GLU A 209 16.36 -14.06 16.05
CA GLU A 209 17.53 -14.92 15.93
C GLU A 209 18.78 -14.11 15.63
N TRP A 210 19.91 -14.71 15.95
CA TRP A 210 21.21 -14.17 15.62
C TRP A 210 21.62 -14.61 14.21
N VAL A 211 21.95 -13.64 13.38
CA VAL A 211 22.36 -13.83 11.99
C VAL A 211 23.75 -13.28 11.79
N ASP A 212 24.60 -14.01 11.06
CA ASP A 212 25.84 -13.45 10.53
C ASP A 212 25.57 -12.78 9.18
N ALA A 213 25.56 -11.45 9.18
CA ALA A 213 25.28 -10.66 7.98
C ALA A 213 26.53 -10.36 7.14
N ASP A 214 27.73 -10.53 7.69
CA ASP A 214 29.01 -10.14 7.06
C ASP A 214 30.04 -11.31 6.99
N GLY A 215 29.64 -12.55 7.29
CA GLY A 215 30.41 -13.78 7.04
C GLY A 215 30.97 -14.46 8.30
N ASP A 216 31.81 -13.81 9.10
CA ASP A 216 32.38 -14.39 10.34
C ASP A 216 32.76 -13.29 11.36
N ARG A 217 32.10 -12.12 11.27
CA ARG A 217 32.57 -10.85 11.88
C ARG A 217 31.55 -10.16 12.77
N GLY A 218 30.59 -10.91 13.30
CA GLY A 218 29.67 -10.44 14.34
C GLY A 218 28.22 -10.68 13.99
N ARG A 219 27.46 -11.21 14.95
CA ARG A 219 26.05 -11.55 14.80
C ARG A 219 25.19 -10.31 15.04
N ILE A 220 24.10 -10.18 14.31
CA ILE A 220 23.05 -9.18 14.56
C ILE A 220 21.74 -9.88 14.89
N VAL A 221 20.90 -9.23 15.68
CA VAL A 221 19.56 -9.72 15.97
C VAL A 221 18.59 -9.34 14.85
N VAL A 222 17.98 -10.35 14.24
CA VAL A 222 17.00 -10.25 13.16
C VAL A 222 15.71 -10.96 13.56
N ALA A 223 14.56 -10.45 13.11
CA ALA A 223 13.29 -11.13 13.26
C ALA A 223 13.24 -12.41 12.42
N THR A 224 12.77 -13.49 13.04
CA THR A 224 12.37 -14.70 12.32
C THR A 224 11.25 -14.36 11.31
N PRO A 225 11.08 -15.13 10.22
CA PRO A 225 10.04 -14.88 9.23
C PRO A 225 8.64 -14.71 9.84
N GLU A 226 8.30 -15.52 10.86
CA GLU A 226 7.02 -15.47 11.57
C GLU A 226 6.80 -14.13 12.29
N ARG A 227 7.83 -13.59 12.92
CA ARG A 227 7.76 -12.30 13.61
C ARG A 227 7.74 -11.16 12.60
N ALA A 228 8.59 -11.23 11.60
CA ALA A 228 8.77 -10.19 10.60
C ALA A 228 7.47 -9.91 9.81
N ILE A 229 6.74 -10.96 9.42
CA ILE A 229 5.47 -10.79 8.71
C ILE A 229 4.35 -10.23 9.61
N LEU A 230 4.32 -10.59 10.90
CA LEU A 230 3.38 -10.01 11.88
C LEU A 230 3.70 -8.52 12.15
N GLU A 231 4.98 -8.14 12.22
CA GLU A 231 5.42 -6.75 12.30
C GLU A 231 4.98 -5.95 11.07
N LEU A 232 5.08 -6.56 9.89
CA LEU A 232 4.62 -5.94 8.65
C LEU A 232 3.08 -5.77 8.63
N CYS A 233 2.34 -6.79 9.07
CA CYS A 233 0.87 -6.74 9.23
C CYS A 233 0.43 -5.62 10.17
N ASP A 234 1.21 -5.32 11.21
CA ASP A 234 0.94 -4.21 12.13
C ASP A 234 1.22 -2.84 11.49
N GLY A 235 2.20 -2.74 10.60
CA GLY A 235 2.54 -1.51 9.88
C GLY A 235 1.49 -1.08 8.84
N VAL A 236 0.58 -1.96 8.43
CA VAL A 236 -0.38 -1.69 7.35
C VAL A 236 -1.33 -0.53 7.66
N SER A 237 -1.30 0.52 6.84
CA SER A 237 -2.18 1.69 6.91
C SER A 237 -3.25 1.75 5.83
N ASP A 238 -3.01 1.09 4.70
CA ASP A 238 -3.77 1.18 3.45
C ASP A 238 -3.72 -0.14 2.68
N ALA A 239 -4.45 -0.20 1.56
CA ALA A 239 -4.60 -1.41 0.78
C ALA A 239 -3.34 -1.78 -0.04
N SER A 240 -2.48 -0.83 -0.43
CA SER A 240 -1.22 -1.14 -1.11
C SER A 240 -0.33 -2.00 -0.22
N LEU A 241 -0.22 -1.61 1.05
CA LEU A 241 0.54 -2.37 2.04
C LEU A 241 -0.11 -3.73 2.34
N VAL A 242 -1.44 -3.87 2.25
CA VAL A 242 -2.10 -5.19 2.33
C VAL A 242 -1.67 -6.09 1.19
N TYR A 243 -1.67 -5.60 -0.05
CA TYR A 243 -1.21 -6.38 -1.22
C TYR A 243 0.26 -6.78 -1.12
N GLU A 244 1.10 -5.89 -0.62
CA GLU A 244 2.52 -6.19 -0.40
C GLU A 244 2.71 -7.29 0.64
N VAL A 245 1.91 -7.27 1.72
CA VAL A 245 1.91 -8.33 2.73
C VAL A 245 1.32 -9.63 2.16
N ASP A 246 0.26 -9.57 1.36
CA ASP A 246 -0.37 -10.73 0.70
C ASP A 246 0.63 -11.46 -0.21
N ALA A 247 1.38 -10.71 -1.02
CA ALA A 247 2.41 -11.27 -1.90
C ALA A 247 3.57 -11.92 -1.12
N LEU A 248 3.99 -11.33 0.00
CA LEU A 248 5.00 -11.95 0.89
C LEU A 248 4.43 -13.17 1.64
N MET A 249 3.15 -13.11 2.03
CA MET A 249 2.46 -14.23 2.67
C MET A 249 2.34 -15.42 1.73
N GLN A 250 2.13 -15.20 0.43
CA GLN A 250 2.08 -16.26 -0.57
C GLN A 250 3.34 -17.15 -0.54
N GLY A 251 4.52 -16.55 -0.34
CA GLY A 251 5.81 -17.24 -0.24
C GLY A 251 6.21 -17.65 1.18
N ALA A 252 5.27 -17.67 2.13
CA ALA A 252 5.52 -17.98 3.54
C ALA A 252 5.15 -19.42 3.90
N ASP A 253 5.51 -20.40 3.07
CA ASP A 253 5.23 -21.82 3.24
C ASP A 253 6.10 -22.50 4.32
N THR A 254 7.23 -21.89 4.69
CA THR A 254 8.20 -22.43 5.66
C THR A 254 7.99 -21.98 7.11
N LEU A 255 6.92 -21.22 7.42
CA LEU A 255 6.67 -20.73 8.77
C LEU A 255 6.39 -21.88 9.76
N ARG A 256 6.97 -21.78 10.96
CA ARG A 256 6.84 -22.82 11.99
C ARG A 256 5.57 -22.61 12.84
N PRO A 257 4.61 -23.55 12.85
CA PRO A 257 3.32 -23.37 13.53
C PRO A 257 3.44 -23.04 15.03
N GLN A 258 4.39 -23.67 15.74
CA GLN A 258 4.59 -23.44 17.17
C GLN A 258 5.06 -22.00 17.45
N ARG A 259 5.92 -21.46 16.59
CA ARG A 259 6.43 -20.09 16.72
C ARG A 259 5.35 -19.07 16.37
N VAL A 260 4.60 -19.31 15.29
CA VAL A 260 3.43 -18.49 14.93
C VAL A 260 2.42 -18.45 16.10
N SER A 261 2.07 -19.60 16.65
CA SER A 261 1.12 -19.71 17.77
C SER A 261 1.58 -18.93 19.01
N MET A 262 2.87 -19.03 19.35
CA MET A 262 3.49 -18.25 20.43
C MET A 262 3.41 -16.74 20.14
N LEU A 263 3.81 -16.31 18.95
CA LEU A 263 3.82 -14.89 18.56
C LEU A 263 2.41 -14.30 18.54
N LEU A 264 1.42 -15.03 18.02
CA LEU A 264 0.01 -14.61 18.03
C LEU A 264 -0.51 -14.42 19.46
N ARG A 265 -0.11 -15.26 20.42
CA ARG A 265 -0.45 -15.10 21.84
C ARG A 265 0.12 -13.81 22.43
N HIS A 266 1.37 -13.46 22.10
CA HIS A 266 2.04 -12.26 22.62
C HIS A 266 1.80 -10.99 21.80
N CYS A 267 1.17 -11.10 20.63
CA CYS A 267 0.84 -9.98 19.77
C CYS A 267 -0.34 -9.18 20.34
N THR A 268 -0.10 -7.91 20.64
CA THR A 268 -1.10 -6.96 21.16
C THR A 268 -1.95 -6.36 20.05
N SER A 269 -1.46 -6.36 18.81
CA SER A 269 -2.17 -5.81 17.67
C SER A 269 -3.22 -6.78 17.13
N ILE A 270 -4.49 -6.46 17.39
CA ILE A 270 -5.63 -7.23 16.85
C ILE A 270 -5.65 -7.16 15.32
N LYS A 271 -5.25 -6.02 14.74
CA LYS A 271 -5.15 -5.83 13.29
C LYS A 271 -4.12 -6.80 12.71
N ALA A 272 -2.92 -6.84 13.27
CA ALA A 272 -1.85 -7.71 12.79
C ALA A 272 -2.26 -9.19 12.83
N LYS A 273 -2.82 -9.65 13.96
CA LYS A 273 -3.29 -11.03 14.12
C LYS A 273 -4.35 -11.42 13.08
N ARG A 274 -5.36 -10.57 12.89
CA ARG A 274 -6.46 -10.86 11.95
C ARG A 274 -5.99 -10.85 10.51
N LEU A 275 -5.20 -9.85 10.12
CA LEU A 275 -4.66 -9.77 8.77
C LEU A 275 -3.75 -10.97 8.48
N PHE A 276 -2.84 -11.29 9.39
CA PHE A 276 -1.96 -12.45 9.28
C PHE A 276 -2.76 -13.74 9.07
N LEU A 277 -3.74 -14.04 9.93
CA LEU A 277 -4.54 -15.26 9.84
C LEU A 277 -5.38 -15.30 8.55
N ALA A 278 -6.01 -14.19 8.18
CA ALA A 278 -6.83 -14.12 6.97
C ALA A 278 -6.00 -14.35 5.69
N LEU A 279 -4.79 -13.79 5.62
CA LEU A 279 -3.90 -14.00 4.47
C LEU A 279 -3.34 -15.43 4.47
N ALA A 280 -3.01 -15.99 5.65
CA ALA A 280 -2.55 -17.37 5.76
C ALA A 280 -3.62 -18.38 5.31
N GLU A 281 -4.87 -18.18 5.72
CA GLU A 281 -6.03 -18.98 5.28
C GLU A 281 -6.30 -18.84 3.78
N ARG A 282 -6.21 -17.62 3.23
CA ARG A 282 -6.38 -17.35 1.79
C ARG A 282 -5.39 -18.14 0.93
N HIS A 283 -4.13 -18.26 1.35
CA HIS A 283 -3.10 -19.03 0.64
C HIS A 283 -3.09 -20.51 1.00
N GLN A 284 -3.96 -20.95 1.92
CA GLN A 284 -4.12 -22.36 2.31
C GLN A 284 -2.81 -23.04 2.74
N HIS A 285 -1.99 -22.32 3.51
CA HIS A 285 -0.72 -22.85 3.98
C HIS A 285 -0.91 -24.07 4.89
N ALA A 286 -0.18 -25.15 4.61
CA ALA A 286 -0.31 -26.41 5.37
C ALA A 286 -0.01 -26.26 6.88
N TRP A 287 0.84 -25.30 7.26
CA TRP A 287 1.14 -25.03 8.67
C TRP A 287 -0.03 -24.37 9.43
N VAL A 288 -1.04 -23.85 8.74
CA VAL A 288 -2.24 -23.21 9.36
C VAL A 288 -3.04 -24.23 10.16
N ASP A 289 -3.17 -25.46 9.65
CA ASP A 289 -3.90 -26.56 10.31
C ASP A 289 -3.25 -27.00 11.62
N HIS A 290 -1.98 -26.61 11.85
CA HIS A 290 -1.20 -26.94 13.04
C HIS A 290 -1.10 -25.77 14.04
N LEU A 291 -1.83 -24.68 13.82
CA LEU A 291 -1.85 -23.53 14.74
C LEU A 291 -2.73 -23.81 15.96
N SER A 292 -2.19 -23.51 17.14
CA SER A 292 -3.00 -23.39 18.37
C SER A 292 -3.34 -21.92 18.58
N LEU A 293 -4.64 -21.61 18.55
CA LEU A 293 -5.17 -20.28 18.86
C LEU A 293 -5.55 -20.12 20.35
N ASP A 294 -5.15 -21.06 21.20
CA ASP A 294 -5.41 -21.00 22.64
C ASP A 294 -4.76 -19.75 23.24
N GLY A 295 -5.58 -18.92 23.91
CA GLY A 295 -5.14 -17.64 24.46
C GLY A 295 -4.96 -16.52 23.44
N VAL A 296 -5.26 -16.72 22.15
CA VAL A 296 -5.18 -15.69 21.11
C VAL A 296 -6.48 -14.89 21.05
N TYR A 297 -6.47 -13.67 21.59
CA TYR A 297 -7.62 -12.78 21.47
C TYR A 297 -7.63 -12.03 20.13
N LEU A 298 -8.56 -12.40 19.24
CA LEU A 298 -8.75 -11.74 17.94
C LEU A 298 -9.66 -10.50 18.02
N GLY A 299 -10.07 -10.02 19.20
CA GLY A 299 -11.02 -8.91 19.30
C GLY A 299 -12.48 -9.32 19.07
N LYS A 300 -13.42 -8.49 19.54
CA LYS A 300 -14.86 -8.67 19.32
C LYS A 300 -15.34 -7.84 18.12
N GLY A 301 -16.28 -8.39 17.34
CA GLY A 301 -16.91 -7.75 16.17
C GLY A 301 -16.20 -8.01 14.83
N LYS A 302 -16.92 -7.82 13.71
CA LYS A 302 -16.33 -7.74 12.36
C LYS A 302 -15.51 -6.45 12.29
N ARG A 303 -14.18 -6.57 12.37
CA ARG A 303 -13.24 -5.46 12.12
C ARG A 303 -12.57 -5.85 10.85
N CYS A 304 -13.03 -5.29 9.75
CA CYS A 304 -12.46 -5.53 8.45
C CYS A 304 -11.50 -4.38 8.14
N LEU A 305 -10.65 -4.52 7.12
CA LEU A 305 -9.74 -3.49 6.66
C LEU A 305 -10.50 -2.15 6.44
N ARG A 306 -9.85 -0.99 6.62
CA ARG A 306 -10.50 0.34 6.73
C ARG A 306 -11.61 0.65 5.71
N TYR A 307 -11.57 0.07 4.52
CA TYR A 307 -12.54 0.29 3.44
C TYR A 307 -13.74 -0.66 3.48
N THR A 308 -13.58 -1.89 3.95
CA THR A 308 -14.66 -2.87 4.08
C THR A 308 -15.73 -2.44 5.10
N ASP A 309 -15.36 -1.79 6.21
CA ASP A 309 -16.35 -1.21 7.14
C ASP A 309 -17.20 -0.11 6.49
N ARG A 310 -16.62 0.59 5.49
CA ARG A 310 -17.26 1.65 4.74
C ARG A 310 -18.25 1.09 3.72
N VAL A 311 -17.85 0.05 2.98
CA VAL A 311 -18.73 -0.69 2.06
C VAL A 311 -19.84 -1.40 2.82
N GLN A 312 -19.54 -2.01 3.98
CA GLN A 312 -20.53 -2.62 4.86
C GLN A 312 -21.58 -1.60 5.31
N LEU A 313 -21.15 -0.42 5.78
CA LEU A 313 -22.07 0.67 6.15
C LEU A 313 -22.91 1.13 4.95
N LEU A 314 -22.30 1.24 3.78
CA LEU A 314 -22.99 1.61 2.54
C LEU A 314 -24.11 0.60 2.23
N VAL A 315 -23.80 -0.70 2.19
CA VAL A 315 -24.77 -1.77 1.88
C VAL A 315 -25.92 -1.79 2.90
N GLU A 316 -25.66 -1.52 4.18
CA GLU A 316 -26.70 -1.42 5.21
C GLU A 316 -27.60 -0.17 5.08
N ILE A 317 -27.09 0.91 4.49
CA ILE A 317 -27.87 2.13 4.24
C ILE A 317 -28.87 1.92 3.09
N LEU A 318 -28.47 1.15 2.06
CA LEU A 318 -29.24 0.99 0.81
C LEU A 318 -30.70 0.56 1.01
N PRO A 319 -31.05 -0.41 1.90
CA PRO A 319 -32.45 -0.78 2.13
C PRO A 319 -33.32 0.36 2.69
N THR A 320 -32.76 1.26 3.49
CA THR A 320 -33.51 2.42 3.99
C THR A 320 -33.67 3.46 2.89
N LEU A 321 -32.61 3.70 2.12
CA LEU A 321 -32.62 4.60 0.98
C LEU A 321 -33.61 4.15 -0.12
N ALA A 322 -33.70 2.83 -0.36
CA ALA A 322 -34.57 2.25 -1.39
C ALA A 322 -36.07 2.51 -1.17
N LYS A 323 -36.48 2.95 0.03
CA LYS A 323 -37.87 3.37 0.32
C LYS A 323 -38.23 4.69 -0.36
N GLU A 324 -37.25 5.52 -0.68
CA GLU A 324 -37.45 6.75 -1.42
C GLU A 324 -37.32 6.47 -2.93
N THR A 325 -38.46 6.17 -3.57
CA THR A 325 -38.50 5.75 -4.97
C THR A 325 -38.28 6.90 -5.96
N ARG A 326 -38.21 8.15 -5.51
CA ARG A 326 -37.86 9.29 -6.37
C ARG A 326 -36.36 9.40 -6.62
N PHE A 327 -35.53 8.62 -5.93
CA PHE A 327 -34.10 8.49 -6.23
C PHE A 327 -33.79 7.19 -6.98
N ALA A 328 -32.78 7.27 -7.84
CA ALA A 328 -32.08 6.11 -8.39
C ALA A 328 -30.58 6.20 -8.13
N LEU A 329 -29.96 5.06 -7.83
CA LEU A 329 -28.53 4.93 -7.64
C LEU A 329 -27.78 5.08 -8.98
N LYS A 330 -26.68 5.83 -8.95
CA LYS A 330 -25.78 6.00 -10.08
C LYS A 330 -24.30 5.89 -9.67
N GLY A 331 -23.42 6.19 -10.61
CA GLY A 331 -22.00 6.37 -10.34
C GLY A 331 -21.25 5.07 -10.06
N GLY A 332 -20.11 5.18 -9.39
CA GLY A 332 -19.21 4.05 -9.17
C GLY A 332 -19.82 2.95 -8.30
N THR A 333 -20.72 3.31 -7.39
CA THR A 333 -21.36 2.35 -6.46
C THR A 333 -22.42 1.50 -7.16
N ALA A 334 -23.19 2.08 -8.08
CA ALA A 334 -24.06 1.31 -8.96
C ALA A 334 -23.25 0.29 -9.78
N ILE A 335 -22.18 0.74 -10.43
CA ILE A 335 -21.33 -0.12 -11.27
C ILE A 335 -20.69 -1.25 -10.45
N ASN A 336 -20.08 -0.94 -9.32
CA ASN A 336 -19.28 -1.90 -8.57
C ASN A 336 -20.08 -2.79 -7.62
N LEU A 337 -21.35 -2.49 -7.32
CA LEU A 337 -22.17 -3.34 -6.46
C LEU A 337 -23.31 -4.05 -7.19
N PHE A 338 -23.78 -3.50 -8.32
CA PHE A 338 -24.98 -3.99 -9.01
C PHE A 338 -24.70 -4.46 -10.44
N GLU A 339 -23.70 -3.92 -11.14
CA GLU A 339 -23.31 -4.42 -12.47
C GLU A 339 -22.16 -5.43 -12.40
N HIS A 340 -21.27 -5.30 -11.41
CA HIS A 340 -20.08 -6.14 -11.25
C HIS A 340 -19.87 -6.59 -9.79
N ASP A 341 -19.17 -7.71 -9.58
CA ASP A 341 -18.81 -8.26 -8.26
C ASP A 341 -17.67 -7.47 -7.59
N LEU A 342 -17.86 -6.16 -7.33
CA LEU A 342 -16.91 -5.28 -6.64
C LEU A 342 -15.46 -5.37 -7.14
N PRO A 343 -15.21 -5.17 -8.45
CA PRO A 343 -13.85 -5.20 -9.02
C PRO A 343 -12.97 -4.07 -8.46
N ARG A 344 -13.58 -3.01 -7.92
CA ARG A 344 -12.91 -2.01 -7.07
C ARG A 344 -13.85 -1.46 -6.00
N LEU A 345 -13.24 -0.86 -4.98
CA LEU A 345 -13.95 -0.19 -3.90
C LEU A 345 -14.63 1.09 -4.40
N SER A 346 -15.91 1.25 -4.03
CA SER A 346 -16.69 2.48 -4.15
C SER A 346 -17.33 2.79 -2.79
N VAL A 347 -17.20 4.03 -2.32
CA VAL A 347 -17.46 4.37 -0.90
C VAL A 347 -18.42 5.54 -0.68
N ASP A 348 -18.98 6.07 -1.77
CA ASP A 348 -19.96 7.14 -1.77
C ASP A 348 -21.25 6.67 -2.47
N ILE A 349 -22.40 7.22 -2.12
CA ILE A 349 -23.69 6.92 -2.73
C ILE A 349 -24.10 8.13 -3.57
N ASP A 350 -24.01 7.98 -4.90
CA ASP A 350 -24.43 8.99 -5.85
C ASP A 350 -25.87 8.69 -6.30
N LEU A 351 -26.74 9.70 -6.23
CA LEU A 351 -28.14 9.59 -6.56
C LEU A 351 -28.54 10.55 -7.68
N THR A 352 -29.51 10.11 -8.47
CA THR A 352 -30.24 10.92 -9.43
C THR A 352 -31.68 11.08 -8.94
N TRP A 353 -32.16 12.32 -8.89
CA TRP A 353 -33.58 12.62 -8.66
C TRP A 353 -34.35 12.39 -9.95
N LEU A 354 -35.39 11.56 -9.91
CA LEU A 354 -36.14 11.13 -11.09
C LEU A 354 -37.22 12.13 -11.54
N PRO A 355 -37.97 12.80 -10.64
CA PRO A 355 -38.90 13.84 -11.06
C PRO A 355 -38.21 14.97 -11.83
N MET A 356 -38.93 15.51 -12.82
CA MET A 356 -38.47 16.58 -13.72
C MET A 356 -39.41 17.78 -13.64
N GLN A 357 -39.69 18.27 -12.43
CA GLN A 357 -40.49 19.47 -12.20
C GLN A 357 -39.58 20.72 -12.30
N ASP A 358 -40.12 21.88 -11.91
CA ASP A 358 -39.30 23.09 -11.83
C ASP A 358 -38.16 22.95 -10.81
N TYR A 359 -37.09 23.73 -11.02
CA TYR A 359 -35.89 23.61 -10.21
C TYR A 359 -36.11 23.87 -8.73
N ALA A 360 -36.91 24.88 -8.38
CA ALA A 360 -37.10 25.26 -6.99
C ALA A 360 -37.93 24.20 -6.25
N GLN A 361 -38.97 23.68 -6.90
CA GLN A 361 -39.80 22.62 -6.38
C GLN A 361 -39.01 21.32 -6.19
N ASP A 362 -38.29 20.85 -7.22
CA ASP A 362 -37.49 19.63 -7.10
C ASP A 362 -36.37 19.78 -6.06
N ALA A 363 -35.71 20.94 -5.98
CA ALA A 363 -34.66 21.18 -4.99
C ALA A 363 -35.22 21.17 -3.55
N GLY A 364 -36.42 21.71 -3.35
CA GLY A 364 -37.14 21.60 -2.07
C GLY A 364 -37.48 20.14 -1.73
N GLN A 365 -38.05 19.40 -2.67
CA GLN A 365 -38.40 17.99 -2.46
C GLN A 365 -37.18 17.10 -2.22
N ILE A 366 -36.05 17.39 -2.87
CA ILE A 366 -34.76 16.72 -2.61
C ILE A 366 -34.33 16.98 -1.17
N SER A 367 -34.40 18.23 -0.71
CA SER A 367 -34.05 18.61 0.66
C SER A 367 -34.90 17.84 1.67
N ASP A 368 -36.23 17.84 1.49
CA ASP A 368 -37.18 17.14 2.36
C ASP A 368 -36.92 15.63 2.37
N ALA A 369 -36.63 15.04 1.21
CA ALA A 369 -36.34 13.62 1.09
C ALA A 369 -35.03 13.23 1.80
N LEU A 370 -33.97 14.03 1.66
CA LEU A 370 -32.70 13.80 2.36
C LEU A 370 -32.84 14.01 3.88
N GLU A 371 -33.61 14.99 4.34
CA GLU A 371 -33.88 15.17 5.77
C GLU A 371 -34.70 14.01 6.36
N SER A 372 -35.71 13.54 5.64
CA SER A 372 -36.49 12.36 6.00
C SER A 372 -35.60 11.11 6.09
N LEU A 373 -34.76 10.89 5.08
CA LEU A 373 -33.78 9.81 5.05
C LEU A 373 -32.80 9.91 6.22
N GLY A 374 -32.28 11.11 6.51
CA GLY A 374 -31.37 11.33 7.62
C GLY A 374 -32.00 11.00 8.98
N ARG A 375 -33.26 11.38 9.20
CA ARG A 375 -34.03 10.98 10.39
C ARG A 375 -34.22 9.48 10.47
N ALA A 376 -34.57 8.83 9.36
CA ALA A 376 -34.75 7.37 9.31
C ALA A 376 -33.44 6.63 9.65
N LEU A 377 -32.31 7.03 9.06
CA LEU A 377 -30.98 6.45 9.30
C LEU A 377 -30.49 6.68 10.73
N GLY A 378 -30.84 7.82 11.34
CA GLY A 378 -30.52 8.14 12.74
C GLY A 378 -31.39 7.41 13.76
N SER A 379 -32.51 6.84 13.33
CA SER A 379 -33.44 6.08 14.19
C SER A 379 -33.11 4.57 14.21
N ALA A 380 -33.83 3.80 15.03
CA ALA A 380 -33.70 2.35 15.03
C ALA A 380 -34.14 1.75 13.67
N PRO A 381 -33.49 0.67 13.19
CA PRO A 381 -32.48 -0.13 13.87
C PRO A 381 -31.03 0.37 13.72
N LEU A 382 -30.73 1.26 12.77
CA LEU A 382 -29.35 1.59 12.39
C LEU A 382 -28.66 2.58 13.34
N ARG A 383 -29.39 3.55 13.89
CA ARG A 383 -28.91 4.55 14.87
C ARG A 383 -27.61 5.25 14.43
N LEU A 384 -27.54 5.66 13.17
CA LEU A 384 -26.35 6.26 12.57
C LEU A 384 -26.21 7.73 12.96
N GLN A 385 -24.98 8.23 12.99
CA GLN A 385 -24.74 9.67 13.07
C GLN A 385 -24.95 10.27 11.68
N VAL A 386 -25.83 11.26 11.56
CA VAL A 386 -26.13 11.90 10.29
C VAL A 386 -25.87 13.41 10.39
N GLN A 387 -25.15 13.94 9.41
CA GLN A 387 -24.93 15.36 9.23
C GLN A 387 -25.42 15.75 7.83
N THR A 388 -26.16 16.84 7.74
CA THR A 388 -26.55 17.45 6.46
C THR A 388 -25.49 18.45 6.02
N SER A 389 -25.35 18.67 4.71
CA SER A 389 -24.62 19.84 4.24
C SER A 389 -25.31 21.11 4.74
N ALA A 390 -24.57 22.03 5.37
CA ALA A 390 -25.10 23.35 5.69
C ALA A 390 -25.39 24.09 4.37
N PRO A 391 -26.65 24.40 4.05
CA PRO A 391 -26.92 25.24 2.88
C PRO A 391 -26.31 26.63 3.13
N GLU A 392 -25.78 27.27 2.08
CA GLU A 392 -25.59 28.73 2.11
C GLU A 392 -26.93 29.41 2.43
N ARG A 393 -26.94 30.63 2.98
CA ARG A 393 -28.20 31.30 3.39
C ARG A 393 -29.25 31.25 2.26
N GLY A 394 -30.34 30.52 2.48
CA GLY A 394 -31.43 30.32 1.51
C GLY A 394 -31.26 29.15 0.52
N GLY A 395 -30.25 28.29 0.69
CA GLY A 395 -29.98 27.12 -0.16
C GLY A 395 -30.69 25.84 0.27
N PHE A 396 -30.66 24.84 -0.61
CA PHE A 396 -31.23 23.50 -0.40
C PHE A 396 -30.16 22.49 0.01
N ILE A 397 -30.55 21.43 0.73
CA ILE A 397 -29.66 20.31 1.06
C ILE A 397 -29.57 19.37 -0.15
N ASN A 398 -28.35 18.98 -0.53
CA ASN A 398 -28.10 18.01 -1.60
C ASN A 398 -27.17 16.87 -1.19
N ARG A 399 -26.77 16.84 0.10
CA ARG A 399 -25.81 15.88 0.61
C ARG A 399 -26.05 15.53 2.08
N LEU A 400 -25.91 14.24 2.39
CA LEU A 400 -25.80 13.71 3.74
C LEU A 400 -24.43 13.07 3.95
N ILE A 401 -23.95 13.18 5.17
CA ILE A 401 -22.78 12.48 5.68
C ILE A 401 -23.30 11.55 6.78
N VAL A 402 -23.15 10.25 6.56
CA VAL A 402 -23.64 9.22 7.47
C VAL A 402 -22.44 8.47 8.03
N SER A 403 -22.37 8.31 9.35
CA SER A 403 -21.23 7.66 9.99
C SER A 403 -21.61 6.68 11.10
N ARG A 404 -20.77 5.66 11.24
CA ARG A 404 -20.78 4.69 12.33
C ARG A 404 -19.35 4.43 12.79
N GLY A 405 -19.04 4.88 14.01
CA GLY A 405 -17.67 4.85 14.51
C GLY A 405 -16.74 5.65 13.60
N ARG A 406 -15.78 4.97 12.96
CA ARG A 406 -14.82 5.58 12.03
C ARG A 406 -15.21 5.47 10.55
N ALA A 407 -16.25 4.69 10.22
CA ALA A 407 -16.76 4.57 8.85
C ALA A 407 -17.69 5.74 8.53
N ARG A 408 -17.56 6.31 7.32
CA ARG A 408 -18.32 7.48 6.87
C ARG A 408 -18.72 7.34 5.41
N VAL A 409 -20.00 7.33 5.09
CA VAL A 409 -20.53 7.29 3.72
C VAL A 409 -21.12 8.65 3.38
N GLN A 410 -20.79 9.16 2.20
CA GLN A 410 -21.43 10.35 1.65
C GLN A 410 -22.61 9.91 0.78
N ILE A 411 -23.78 10.52 0.97
CA ILE A 411 -24.94 10.35 0.09
C ILE A 411 -25.16 11.69 -0.60
N GLU A 412 -25.04 11.74 -1.91
CA GLU A 412 -25.13 12.99 -2.67
C GLU A 412 -26.08 12.87 -3.86
N THR A 413 -26.70 13.99 -4.21
CA THR A 413 -27.45 14.16 -5.45
C THR A 413 -27.05 15.46 -6.12
N THR A 414 -27.19 15.51 -7.44
CA THR A 414 -26.91 16.72 -8.23
C THR A 414 -28.23 17.35 -8.66
N PRO A 415 -28.69 18.45 -8.04
CA PRO A 415 -30.00 19.02 -8.35
C PRO A 415 -30.17 19.47 -9.80
N VAL A 416 -29.09 19.69 -10.56
CA VAL A 416 -29.20 20.05 -11.99
C VAL A 416 -29.39 18.83 -12.89
N MET A 417 -28.79 17.70 -12.53
CA MET A 417 -28.82 16.45 -13.31
C MET A 417 -29.95 15.54 -12.80
N ARG A 418 -31.19 15.91 -13.13
CA ARG A 418 -32.42 15.20 -12.77
C ARG A 418 -33.02 14.49 -13.98
N GLY A 419 -33.85 13.48 -13.73
CA GLY A 419 -34.38 12.57 -14.75
C GLY A 419 -33.36 11.52 -15.19
N SER A 420 -33.78 10.64 -16.10
CA SER A 420 -32.95 9.62 -16.73
C SER A 420 -33.30 9.52 -18.22
N VAL A 421 -32.34 9.11 -19.06
CA VAL A 421 -32.60 8.92 -20.50
C VAL A 421 -33.44 7.66 -20.72
N HIS A 422 -33.11 6.59 -19.99
CA HIS A 422 -33.82 5.32 -20.03
C HIS A 422 -34.55 5.04 -18.72
N PRO A 423 -35.54 4.12 -18.72
CA PRO A 423 -36.19 3.67 -17.50
C PRO A 423 -35.20 3.07 -16.50
N VAL A 424 -35.37 3.42 -15.22
CA VAL A 424 -34.58 2.84 -14.13
C VAL A 424 -34.94 1.36 -13.91
N ARG A 425 -34.02 0.61 -13.29
CA ARG A 425 -34.18 -0.82 -13.02
C ARG A 425 -34.04 -1.07 -11.53
N THR A 426 -34.91 -1.91 -10.96
CA THR A 426 -34.68 -2.43 -9.61
C THR A 426 -33.66 -3.55 -9.70
N MET A 427 -32.55 -3.41 -8.99
CA MET A 427 -31.46 -4.39 -8.98
C MET A 427 -31.15 -4.84 -7.56
N VAL A 428 -30.69 -6.07 -7.44
CA VAL A 428 -30.08 -6.62 -6.22
C VAL A 428 -28.58 -6.54 -6.38
N VAL A 429 -27.85 -6.35 -5.29
CA VAL A 429 -26.39 -6.43 -5.30
C VAL A 429 -25.89 -7.76 -5.87
N GLN A 430 -24.74 -7.74 -6.51
CA GLN A 430 -24.14 -8.91 -7.15
C GLN A 430 -23.82 -10.02 -6.12
N PRO A 431 -23.78 -11.31 -6.53
CA PRO A 431 -23.69 -12.43 -5.61
C PRO A 431 -22.53 -12.35 -4.61
N GLN A 432 -21.32 -11.98 -5.05
CA GLN A 432 -20.16 -11.90 -4.14
C GLN A 432 -20.30 -10.72 -3.16
N VAL A 433 -20.91 -9.63 -3.61
CA VAL A 433 -21.23 -8.48 -2.75
C VAL A 433 -22.25 -8.86 -1.69
N GLN A 434 -23.28 -9.60 -2.08
CA GLN A 434 -24.31 -10.09 -1.16
C GLN A 434 -23.72 -11.01 -0.10
N GLU A 435 -22.86 -11.95 -0.51
CA GLU A 435 -22.20 -12.89 0.40
C GLU A 435 -21.30 -12.15 1.40
N ALA A 436 -20.51 -11.18 0.92
CA ALA A 436 -19.56 -10.45 1.75
C ALA A 436 -20.22 -9.41 2.69
N PHE A 437 -21.23 -8.68 2.21
CA PHE A 437 -21.75 -7.48 2.90
C PHE A 437 -23.24 -7.53 3.25
N GLY A 438 -23.97 -8.50 2.71
CA GLY A 438 -25.40 -8.69 2.93
C GLY A 438 -26.27 -8.23 1.77
N PHE A 439 -27.56 -8.52 1.87
CA PHE A 439 -28.55 -8.21 0.84
C PHE A 439 -28.89 -6.71 0.80
N ALA A 440 -28.94 -6.16 -0.42
CA ALA A 440 -29.53 -4.86 -0.70
C ALA A 440 -30.19 -4.88 -2.09
N SER A 441 -31.32 -4.17 -2.21
CA SER A 441 -32.04 -3.96 -3.46
C SER A 441 -32.45 -2.50 -3.56
N ILE A 442 -32.23 -1.89 -4.71
CA ILE A 442 -32.56 -0.47 -4.95
C ILE A 442 -32.81 -0.21 -6.43
N GLN A 443 -33.49 0.90 -6.75
CA GLN A 443 -33.53 1.42 -8.12
C GLN A 443 -32.16 1.93 -8.53
N VAL A 444 -31.70 1.51 -9.70
CA VAL A 444 -30.42 1.87 -10.32
C VAL A 444 -30.73 2.43 -11.70
N LEU A 445 -29.95 3.40 -12.16
CA LEU A 445 -30.04 3.85 -13.56
C LEU A 445 -29.83 2.69 -14.55
N ASP A 446 -30.34 2.85 -15.77
CA ASP A 446 -30.05 1.93 -16.86
C ASP A 446 -28.53 1.86 -17.10
N PHE A 447 -28.07 0.72 -17.60
CA PHE A 447 -26.65 0.49 -17.91
C PHE A 447 -26.09 1.59 -18.81
N ALA A 448 -26.85 1.99 -19.83
CA ALA A 448 -26.44 3.04 -20.77
C ALA A 448 -26.31 4.40 -20.06
N ASP A 449 -27.23 4.75 -19.15
CA ASP A 449 -27.15 5.99 -18.36
C ASP A 449 -25.94 5.99 -17.40
N LEU A 450 -25.67 4.87 -16.73
CA LEU A 450 -24.53 4.73 -15.81
C LEU A 450 -23.20 4.96 -16.54
N TYR A 451 -23.02 4.26 -17.66
CA TYR A 451 -21.76 4.29 -18.40
C TYR A 451 -21.63 5.53 -19.29
N ALA A 452 -22.72 6.12 -19.79
CA ALA A 452 -22.69 7.44 -20.41
C ALA A 452 -22.18 8.52 -19.43
N GLY A 453 -22.68 8.51 -18.19
CA GLY A 453 -22.16 9.37 -17.13
C GLY A 453 -20.69 9.08 -16.80
N LYS A 454 -20.29 7.81 -16.86
CA LYS A 454 -18.90 7.38 -16.63
C LYS A 454 -17.94 7.85 -17.73
N MET A 455 -18.34 7.71 -19.00
CA MET A 455 -17.61 8.23 -20.17
C MET A 455 -17.45 9.75 -20.07
N ALA A 456 -18.51 10.47 -19.71
CA ALA A 456 -18.44 11.92 -19.53
C ALA A 456 -17.48 12.33 -18.41
N ALA A 457 -17.47 11.62 -17.28
CA ALA A 457 -16.51 11.85 -16.20
C ALA A 457 -15.07 11.51 -16.62
N ALA A 458 -14.87 10.37 -17.30
CA ALA A 458 -13.57 9.93 -17.77
C ALA A 458 -12.94 10.95 -18.72
N LEU A 459 -13.69 11.50 -19.68
CA LEU A 459 -13.17 12.47 -20.64
C LEU A 459 -12.99 13.87 -20.04
N SER A 460 -13.82 14.24 -19.05
CA SER A 460 -13.76 15.58 -18.46
C SER A 460 -12.65 15.75 -17.43
N ARG A 461 -12.49 14.79 -16.50
CA ARG A 461 -11.52 14.88 -15.38
C ARG A 461 -10.44 13.79 -15.39
N GLN A 462 -10.59 12.73 -16.19
CA GLN A 462 -9.55 11.72 -16.45
C GLN A 462 -8.95 11.07 -15.18
N HIS A 463 -9.79 10.85 -14.16
CA HIS A 463 -9.33 10.24 -12.90
C HIS A 463 -9.11 8.71 -13.06
N PRO A 464 -8.09 8.10 -12.43
CA PRO A 464 -7.84 6.65 -12.48
C PRO A 464 -9.07 5.75 -12.28
N ARG A 465 -9.90 6.02 -11.26
CA ARG A 465 -11.16 5.28 -11.01
C ARG A 465 -12.16 5.33 -12.16
N ASP A 466 -12.16 6.42 -12.93
CA ASP A 466 -13.06 6.54 -14.07
C ASP A 466 -12.54 5.72 -15.23
N LEU A 467 -11.23 5.78 -15.50
CA LEU A 467 -10.58 4.97 -16.53
C LEU A 467 -10.64 3.46 -16.21
N PHE A 468 -10.61 3.08 -14.93
CA PHE A 468 -10.84 1.69 -14.53
C PHE A 468 -12.24 1.21 -14.87
N ASP A 469 -13.28 1.99 -14.51
CA ASP A 469 -14.66 1.61 -14.84
C ASP A 469 -14.88 1.56 -16.37
N ILE A 470 -14.19 2.42 -17.13
CA ILE A 470 -14.16 2.36 -18.60
C ILE A 470 -13.49 1.07 -19.11
N GLY A 471 -12.47 0.56 -18.43
CA GLY A 471 -11.91 -0.75 -18.73
C GLY A 471 -12.96 -1.87 -18.66
N LEU A 472 -13.80 -1.85 -17.62
CA LEU A 472 -14.92 -2.79 -17.47
C LEU A 472 -15.96 -2.61 -18.58
N LEU A 473 -16.28 -1.36 -18.93
CA LEU A 473 -17.18 -1.03 -20.03
C LEU A 473 -16.68 -1.64 -21.34
N LEU A 474 -15.43 -1.37 -21.72
CA LEU A 474 -14.85 -1.79 -22.99
C LEU A 474 -14.73 -3.31 -23.14
N ALA A 475 -14.96 -4.08 -22.07
CA ALA A 475 -15.06 -5.54 -22.10
C ALA A 475 -16.53 -6.04 -22.10
N ASP A 476 -17.51 -5.18 -21.85
CA ASP A 476 -18.93 -5.51 -21.78
C ASP A 476 -19.57 -5.44 -23.19
N PRO A 477 -20.34 -6.46 -23.62
CA PRO A 477 -20.99 -6.49 -24.93
C PRO A 477 -22.07 -5.42 -25.13
N ARG A 478 -22.55 -4.79 -24.05
CA ARG A 478 -23.49 -3.65 -24.10
C ARG A 478 -22.81 -2.32 -24.46
N THR A 479 -21.53 -2.36 -24.82
CA THR A 479 -20.80 -1.25 -25.44
C THR A 479 -21.25 -1.09 -26.89
N ASP A 480 -22.45 -0.56 -27.06
CA ASP A 480 -23.20 -0.57 -28.32
C ASP A 480 -23.72 0.82 -28.74
N GLU A 481 -24.49 0.86 -29.84
CA GLU A 481 -25.07 2.09 -30.37
C GLU A 481 -26.06 2.75 -29.38
N ARG A 482 -26.74 1.97 -28.53
CA ARG A 482 -27.66 2.51 -27.52
C ARG A 482 -26.87 3.28 -26.47
N LEU A 483 -25.75 2.72 -25.99
CA LEU A 483 -24.84 3.44 -25.10
C LEU A 483 -24.30 4.71 -25.76
N TRP A 484 -23.87 4.65 -27.03
CA TRP A 484 -23.35 5.81 -27.74
C TRP A 484 -24.36 6.96 -27.83
N ARG A 485 -25.59 6.69 -28.26
CA ARG A 485 -26.66 7.72 -28.33
C ARG A 485 -26.96 8.32 -26.95
N THR A 486 -26.90 7.50 -25.90
CA THR A 486 -27.08 7.95 -24.51
C THR A 486 -25.91 8.84 -24.07
N PHE A 487 -24.68 8.48 -24.43
CA PHE A 487 -23.50 9.27 -24.16
C PHE A 487 -23.54 10.64 -24.83
N LEU A 488 -24.08 10.76 -26.04
CA LEU A 488 -24.30 12.06 -26.70
C LEU A 488 -25.20 12.98 -25.85
N ILE A 489 -26.25 12.45 -25.21
CA ILE A 489 -27.07 13.23 -24.26
C ILE A 489 -26.26 13.70 -23.05
N TYR A 490 -25.49 12.79 -22.43
CA TYR A 490 -24.67 13.13 -21.27
C TYR A 490 -23.55 14.13 -21.61
N MET A 491 -23.02 14.07 -22.84
CA MET A 491 -22.09 15.06 -23.36
C MET A 491 -22.76 16.43 -23.49
N THR A 492 -24.00 16.50 -24.00
CA THR A 492 -24.79 17.74 -24.02
C THR A 492 -25.00 18.29 -22.60
N CYS A 493 -25.29 17.44 -21.62
CA CYS A 493 -25.47 17.85 -20.22
C CYS A 493 -24.19 18.35 -19.55
N SER A 494 -23.01 18.09 -20.13
CA SER A 494 -21.73 18.51 -19.58
C SER A 494 -21.58 20.03 -19.55
N PRO A 495 -20.94 20.60 -18.51
CA PRO A 495 -20.57 22.02 -18.53
C PRO A 495 -19.52 22.33 -19.61
N LYS A 496 -18.72 21.33 -20.02
CA LYS A 496 -17.71 21.49 -21.08
C LYS A 496 -18.36 21.54 -22.47
N PRO A 497 -17.76 22.23 -23.44
CA PRO A 497 -18.17 22.13 -24.83
C PRO A 497 -17.84 20.73 -25.38
N ALA A 498 -18.60 20.27 -26.38
CA ALA A 498 -18.46 18.91 -26.93
C ALA A 498 -17.05 18.65 -27.47
N TRP A 499 -16.45 19.64 -28.15
CA TRP A 499 -15.10 19.52 -28.71
C TRP A 499 -14.03 19.19 -27.66
N GLU A 500 -14.13 19.72 -26.44
CA GLU A 500 -13.18 19.45 -25.36
C GLU A 500 -13.32 18.03 -24.80
N MET A 501 -14.50 17.42 -24.95
CA MET A 501 -14.74 16.03 -24.55
C MET A 501 -14.35 15.03 -25.65
N LEU A 502 -14.50 15.43 -26.92
CA LEU A 502 -14.06 14.64 -28.07
C LEU A 502 -12.54 14.61 -28.19
N VAL A 503 -11.87 15.73 -27.91
CA VAL A 503 -10.41 15.87 -27.96
C VAL A 503 -9.90 16.33 -26.57
N PRO A 504 -9.97 15.47 -25.54
CA PRO A 504 -9.54 15.84 -24.21
C PRO A 504 -8.02 15.97 -24.14
N ASN A 505 -7.54 16.96 -23.38
CA ASN A 505 -6.11 17.11 -23.08
C ASN A 505 -5.52 15.84 -22.45
N GLU A 506 -4.20 15.67 -22.54
CA GLU A 506 -3.54 14.59 -21.80
C GLU A 506 -3.73 14.73 -20.28
N PRO A 507 -3.87 13.60 -19.54
CA PRO A 507 -3.95 13.63 -18.08
C PRO A 507 -2.73 14.30 -17.45
N LYS A 508 -2.97 15.28 -16.56
CA LYS A 508 -1.90 15.92 -15.78
C LYS A 508 -1.67 15.17 -14.47
N ASP A 509 -0.40 14.98 -14.08
CA ASP A 509 0.02 14.33 -12.83
C ASP A 509 -0.63 12.97 -12.57
N PHE A 510 -0.93 12.23 -13.65
CA PHE A 510 -1.74 11.01 -13.57
C PHE A 510 -1.13 9.95 -12.66
N GLU A 511 0.19 9.76 -12.74
CA GLU A 511 0.91 8.79 -11.89
C GLU A 511 0.79 9.16 -10.40
N ALA A 512 0.97 10.43 -10.05
CA ALA A 512 0.83 10.87 -8.66
C ALA A 512 -0.60 10.69 -8.14
N ILE A 513 -1.61 10.98 -8.97
CA ILE A 513 -3.01 10.76 -8.64
C ILE A 513 -3.31 9.27 -8.50
N TYR A 514 -2.78 8.43 -9.38
CA TYR A 514 -2.90 6.98 -9.31
C TYR A 514 -2.33 6.43 -8.00
N GLN A 515 -1.08 6.78 -7.66
CA GLN A 515 -0.41 6.34 -6.44
C GLN A 515 -1.15 6.76 -5.18
N THR A 516 -1.66 7.99 -5.14
CA THR A 516 -2.27 8.58 -3.93
C THR A 516 -3.75 8.22 -3.76
N HIS A 517 -4.49 8.14 -4.87
CA HIS A 517 -5.96 8.09 -4.84
C HIS A 517 -6.57 6.83 -5.45
N PHE A 518 -5.77 5.89 -5.96
CA PHE A 518 -6.32 4.70 -6.63
C PHE A 518 -5.57 3.39 -6.36
N ARG A 519 -4.24 3.43 -6.18
CA ARG A 519 -3.43 2.25 -5.91
C ARG A 519 -4.00 1.45 -4.73
N GLY A 520 -4.21 0.15 -4.94
CA GLY A 520 -4.78 -0.77 -3.95
C GLY A 520 -6.30 -0.69 -3.78
N MET A 521 -7.03 0.12 -4.57
CA MET A 521 -8.50 0.18 -4.50
C MET A 521 -9.22 -0.91 -5.31
N THR A 522 -8.51 -1.65 -6.14
CA THR A 522 -9.04 -2.70 -7.02
C THR A 522 -8.85 -4.07 -6.37
N ALA A 523 -9.69 -5.05 -6.72
CA ALA A 523 -9.58 -6.44 -6.25
C ALA A 523 -8.40 -7.18 -6.91
N ALA A 524 -8.16 -6.91 -8.19
CA ALA A 524 -6.97 -7.32 -8.92
C ALA A 524 -6.06 -6.10 -9.15
N PRO A 525 -4.73 -6.22 -8.97
CA PRO A 525 -3.81 -5.13 -9.27
C PRO A 525 -3.96 -4.63 -10.71
N VAL A 526 -3.98 -3.31 -10.90
CA VAL A 526 -4.01 -2.66 -12.21
C VAL A 526 -2.99 -1.53 -12.20
N SER A 527 -2.17 -1.43 -13.24
CA SER A 527 -1.15 -0.38 -13.34
C SER A 527 -1.71 0.89 -13.97
N SER A 528 -1.01 2.02 -13.79
CA SER A 528 -1.39 3.29 -14.40
C SER A 528 -1.33 3.24 -15.94
N GLU A 529 -0.40 2.46 -16.51
CA GLU A 529 -0.27 2.25 -17.95
C GLU A 529 -1.52 1.58 -18.53
N ILE A 530 -2.06 0.57 -17.85
CA ILE A 530 -3.31 -0.10 -18.28
C ILE A 530 -4.48 0.88 -18.28
N LEU A 531 -4.56 1.77 -17.28
CA LEU A 531 -5.63 2.78 -17.22
C LEU A 531 -5.51 3.80 -18.36
N LEU A 532 -4.29 4.20 -18.72
CA LEU A 532 -4.04 5.06 -19.88
C LEU A 532 -4.35 4.35 -21.20
N GLU A 533 -4.14 3.03 -21.27
CA GLU A 533 -4.58 2.23 -22.41
C GLU A 533 -6.12 2.21 -22.52
N HIS A 534 -6.84 2.07 -21.41
CA HIS A 534 -8.31 2.18 -21.41
C HIS A 534 -8.78 3.55 -21.93
N ARG A 535 -8.09 4.63 -21.58
CA ARG A 535 -8.36 5.97 -22.16
C ARG A 535 -8.15 5.96 -23.68
N ALA A 536 -7.01 5.45 -24.15
CA ALA A 536 -6.71 5.42 -25.58
C ALA A 536 -7.73 4.59 -26.37
N ARG A 537 -8.15 3.44 -25.82
CA ARG A 537 -9.20 2.59 -26.40
C ARG A 537 -10.56 3.28 -26.42
N LEU A 538 -10.93 3.99 -25.36
CA LEU A 538 -12.17 4.78 -25.33
C LEU A 538 -12.19 5.85 -26.44
N LEU A 539 -11.10 6.59 -26.62
CA LEU A 539 -11.00 7.62 -27.66
C LEU A 539 -11.12 7.01 -29.06
N ARG A 540 -10.49 5.86 -29.29
CA ARG A 540 -10.63 5.10 -30.56
C ARG A 540 -12.07 4.62 -30.77
N GLN A 541 -12.73 4.14 -29.72
CA GLN A 541 -14.12 3.70 -29.85
C GLN A 541 -15.05 4.88 -30.20
N ILE A 542 -14.79 6.05 -29.61
CA ILE A 542 -15.53 7.30 -29.90
C ILE A 542 -15.31 7.72 -31.35
N SER A 543 -14.08 7.64 -31.87
CA SER A 543 -13.82 7.99 -33.28
C SER A 543 -14.60 7.10 -34.25
N GLU A 544 -14.70 5.80 -33.96
CA GLU A 544 -15.48 4.84 -34.76
C GLU A 544 -16.99 5.12 -34.72
N TRP A 545 -17.50 5.59 -33.57
CA TRP A 545 -18.93 5.90 -33.41
C TRP A 545 -19.33 7.30 -33.87
N LEU A 546 -18.37 8.18 -34.17
CA LEU A 546 -18.62 9.56 -34.59
C LEU A 546 -19.05 9.65 -36.06
N THR A 547 -20.19 9.01 -36.37
CA THR A 547 -20.83 8.98 -37.69
C THR A 547 -21.32 10.37 -38.13
N PRO A 548 -21.58 10.59 -39.43
CA PRO A 548 -22.16 11.84 -39.92
C PRO A 548 -23.45 12.24 -39.19
N GLN A 549 -24.29 11.27 -38.83
CA GLN A 549 -25.51 11.51 -38.06
C GLN A 549 -25.23 12.02 -36.64
N SER A 550 -24.23 11.44 -35.96
CA SER A 550 -23.82 11.88 -34.61
C SER A 550 -23.18 13.27 -34.63
N ARG A 551 -22.40 13.57 -35.69
CA ARG A 551 -21.82 14.90 -35.92
C ARG A 551 -22.90 15.96 -36.14
N ALA A 552 -23.87 15.66 -37.01
CA ALA A 552 -25.02 16.54 -37.26
C ALA A 552 -25.81 16.83 -35.97
N PHE A 553 -25.98 15.83 -35.08
CA PHE A 553 -26.58 16.07 -33.77
C PHE A 553 -25.76 17.06 -32.93
N LEU A 554 -24.45 16.83 -32.77
CA LEU A 554 -23.59 17.72 -31.99
C LEU A 554 -23.55 19.15 -32.56
N GLU A 555 -23.54 19.29 -33.89
CA GLU A 555 -23.66 20.58 -34.58
C GLU A 555 -24.99 21.27 -34.29
N SER A 556 -26.10 20.53 -34.35
CA SER A 556 -27.43 21.08 -34.08
C SER A 556 -27.52 21.67 -32.67
N VAL A 557 -26.90 21.00 -31.68
CA VAL A 557 -26.78 21.50 -30.30
C VAL A 557 -25.92 22.76 -30.24
N GLU A 558 -24.76 22.75 -30.88
CA GLU A 558 -23.82 23.87 -30.88
C GLU A 558 -24.42 25.13 -31.53
N MET A 559 -25.28 24.93 -32.54
CA MET A 559 -26.06 25.94 -33.26
C MET A 559 -27.37 26.34 -32.56
N GLU A 560 -27.57 25.92 -31.30
CA GLU A 560 -28.73 26.29 -30.47
C GLU A 560 -30.09 25.80 -31.01
N ASN A 561 -30.09 24.86 -31.97
CA ASN A 561 -31.28 24.24 -32.55
C ASN A 561 -31.13 22.71 -32.56
N PRO A 562 -31.10 22.06 -31.39
CA PRO A 562 -30.78 20.64 -31.27
C PRO A 562 -31.87 19.75 -31.89
N ASP A 563 -31.46 18.79 -32.71
CA ASP A 563 -32.33 17.78 -33.32
C ASP A 563 -32.10 16.40 -32.68
N PHE A 564 -32.88 16.10 -31.65
CA PHE A 564 -32.78 14.82 -30.91
C PHE A 564 -33.29 13.61 -31.71
N ASP A 565 -34.00 13.80 -32.82
CA ASP A 565 -34.43 12.70 -33.69
C ASP A 565 -33.23 12.11 -34.43
N LEU A 566 -32.18 12.89 -34.69
CA LEU A 566 -30.91 12.41 -35.24
C LEU A 566 -30.28 11.30 -34.39
N ILE A 567 -30.53 11.27 -33.09
CA ILE A 567 -30.02 10.20 -32.20
C ILE A 567 -31.14 9.29 -31.69
N LYS A 568 -32.34 9.40 -32.25
CA LYS A 568 -33.54 8.61 -31.92
C LYS A 568 -33.89 8.66 -30.43
N LEU A 569 -33.68 9.81 -29.78
CA LEU A 569 -34.00 10.07 -28.38
C LEU A 569 -34.74 11.41 -28.20
N PRO A 570 -35.87 11.65 -28.90
CA PRO A 570 -36.58 12.94 -28.84
C PRO A 570 -37.00 13.33 -27.41
N GLN A 571 -37.33 12.35 -26.57
CA GLN A 571 -37.72 12.58 -25.18
C GLN A 571 -36.59 13.19 -24.33
N ALA A 572 -35.32 13.06 -24.73
CA ALA A 572 -34.20 13.60 -23.98
C ALA A 572 -34.17 15.14 -23.98
N ALA A 573 -34.86 15.79 -24.92
CA ALA A 573 -35.05 17.25 -24.95
C ALA A 573 -35.72 17.77 -23.67
N GLU A 574 -36.52 16.92 -23.00
CA GLU A 574 -37.25 17.30 -21.79
C GLU A 574 -36.39 17.30 -20.52
N LEU A 575 -35.18 16.70 -20.57
CA LEU A 575 -34.31 16.58 -19.42
C LEU A 575 -33.88 17.96 -18.88
N PRO A 576 -34.00 18.22 -17.56
CA PRO A 576 -33.63 19.50 -16.96
C PRO A 576 -32.19 19.94 -17.26
N ALA A 577 -31.23 19.00 -17.29
CA ALA A 577 -29.84 19.32 -17.60
C ALA A 577 -29.63 19.74 -19.07
N VAL A 578 -30.37 19.13 -20.00
CA VAL A 578 -30.37 19.52 -21.41
C VAL A 578 -30.95 20.92 -21.57
N LYS A 579 -32.13 21.18 -21.01
CA LYS A 579 -32.75 22.52 -21.02
C LYS A 579 -31.82 23.58 -20.44
N ARG A 580 -31.15 23.27 -19.32
CA ARG A 580 -30.17 24.16 -18.70
C ARG A 580 -28.96 24.42 -19.61
N LYS A 581 -28.44 23.39 -20.30
CA LYS A 581 -27.36 23.57 -21.27
C LYS A 581 -27.78 24.52 -22.39
N LEU A 582 -28.95 24.31 -23.00
CA LEU A 582 -29.44 25.13 -24.11
C LEU A 582 -29.63 26.60 -23.69
N GLN A 583 -30.15 26.85 -22.49
CA GLN A 583 -30.21 28.20 -21.91
C GLN A 583 -28.82 28.84 -21.78
N ASN A 584 -27.82 28.08 -21.30
CA ASN A 584 -26.45 28.57 -21.18
C ASN A 584 -25.85 28.85 -22.56
N LEU A 585 -26.10 27.99 -23.55
CA LEU A 585 -25.60 28.17 -24.92
C LEU A 585 -26.17 29.44 -25.54
N ALA A 586 -27.49 29.67 -25.42
CA ALA A 586 -28.17 30.87 -25.90
C ALA A 586 -27.67 32.18 -25.24
N SER A 587 -27.06 32.10 -24.06
CA SER A 587 -26.49 33.25 -23.36
C SER A 587 -25.06 33.62 -23.81
N ARG A 588 -24.44 32.85 -24.70
CA ARG A 588 -23.05 33.07 -25.15
C ARG A 588 -22.92 34.29 -26.06
N SER A 589 -21.76 34.94 -26.00
CA SER A 589 -21.42 35.99 -26.96
C SER A 589 -21.22 35.41 -28.36
N ALA A 590 -21.45 36.22 -29.41
CA ALA A 590 -21.21 35.80 -30.79
C ALA A 590 -19.78 35.29 -31.02
N ALA A 591 -18.78 35.93 -30.40
CA ALA A 591 -17.39 35.49 -30.45
C ALA A 591 -17.18 34.10 -29.81
N LYS A 592 -17.80 33.83 -28.65
CA LYS A 592 -17.69 32.51 -28.00
C LYS A 592 -18.35 31.41 -28.84
N ARG A 593 -19.52 31.70 -29.43
CA ARG A 593 -20.23 30.76 -30.32
C ARG A 593 -19.39 30.42 -31.56
N ALA A 594 -18.86 31.44 -32.24
CA ALA A 594 -17.98 31.22 -33.39
C ALA A 594 -16.73 30.41 -33.02
N SER A 595 -16.13 30.71 -31.86
CA SER A 595 -14.97 29.97 -31.38
C SER A 595 -15.28 28.50 -31.05
N ASP A 596 -16.36 28.21 -30.32
CA ASP A 596 -16.73 26.82 -29.97
C ASP A 596 -17.12 26.01 -31.21
N HIS A 597 -17.88 26.61 -32.12
CA HIS A 597 -18.24 25.98 -33.39
C HIS A 597 -16.99 25.67 -34.23
N SER A 598 -16.05 26.62 -34.35
CA SER A 598 -14.80 26.37 -35.08
C SER A 598 -13.96 25.26 -34.46
N GLN A 599 -13.89 25.18 -33.13
CA GLN A 599 -13.18 24.12 -32.42
C GLN A 599 -13.87 22.76 -32.61
N LEU A 600 -15.20 22.72 -32.67
CA LEU A 600 -15.96 21.50 -32.95
C LEU A 600 -15.69 20.98 -34.37
N GLN A 601 -15.68 21.87 -35.37
CA GLN A 601 -15.31 21.50 -36.74
C GLN A 601 -13.88 20.99 -36.83
N ALA A 602 -12.93 21.67 -36.18
CA ALA A 602 -11.54 21.21 -36.11
C ALA A 602 -11.42 19.83 -35.46
N ALA A 603 -12.19 19.55 -34.41
CA ALA A 603 -12.24 18.22 -33.80
C ALA A 603 -12.74 17.15 -34.77
N PHE A 604 -13.77 17.43 -35.58
CA PHE A 604 -14.24 16.49 -36.60
C PHE A 604 -13.19 16.22 -37.68
N GLU A 605 -12.52 17.27 -38.17
CA GLU A 605 -11.44 17.11 -39.15
C GLU A 605 -10.27 16.27 -38.60
N MET A 606 -9.98 16.34 -37.30
CA MET A 606 -8.95 15.49 -36.69
C MET A 606 -9.30 14.01 -36.77
N PHE A 607 -10.57 13.65 -36.60
CA PHE A 607 -11.04 12.27 -36.72
C PHE A 607 -11.08 11.78 -38.17
N ASP A 608 -11.25 12.66 -39.15
CA ASP A 608 -11.22 12.27 -40.56
C ASP A 608 -9.79 11.99 -41.08
N ARG A 609 -8.76 12.42 -40.34
CA ARG A 609 -7.34 12.22 -40.68
C ARG A 609 -6.69 11.03 -39.96
N GLN A 610 -7.36 10.43 -38.98
CA GLN A 610 -6.92 9.27 -38.20
C GLN A 610 -7.53 8.00 -38.77
#